data_AF-A0A0M8KLA7-F1
#
_entry.id   AF-A0A0M8KLA7-F1
#
_cell.length_a   1.000
_cell.length_b   1.000
_cell.length_c   1.000
_cell.angle_alpha   90.00
_cell.angle_beta   90.00
_cell.angle_gamma   90.00
#
_symmetry.space_group_name_H-M   'P 1'
#
loop_
_entity.id
_entity.type
_entity.pdbx_description
1 polymer ?
#
loop_
_entity_poly.entity_id
_entity_poly.type
_entity_poly.pdbx_seq_one_letter_code
_entity_poly.pdbx_strand_id
1 'polypeptide(L)'
;MAIIYKAELSPTKPEVLRELLTSRPWGEDGALQVLGAYRFDDPSGEVGVECHLVRVGESIYHLPLSYRGAPLEDPAAQLVTTMDHSVLGTRYVYDGLEDELAIECFARALAGEQQQAVQEIFAPDGTPAGTRPQSVELTLEVDEGEVAPTLEELLDGDETFTIARTVDGLDGAVRLVAAWDGGRGVVAAC
;
A
#
# COMPACT_ATOMS: atom_id res chain seq x y z
N MET A 1 -12.45 -1.92 -6.81
CA MET A 1 -12.68 -3.10 -5.95
C MET A 1 -11.41 -3.94 -5.91
N ALA A 2 -10.91 -4.30 -4.73
CA ALA A 2 -9.72 -5.14 -4.63
C ALA A 2 -10.10 -6.64 -4.59
N ILE A 3 -9.79 -7.36 -5.66
CA ILE A 3 -10.01 -8.81 -5.77
C ILE A 3 -8.94 -9.56 -4.99
N ILE A 4 -9.38 -10.48 -4.12
CA ILE A 4 -8.53 -11.36 -3.32
C ILE A 4 -8.97 -12.79 -3.52
N TYR A 5 -8.07 -13.61 -4.05
CA TYR A 5 -8.30 -15.05 -4.10
C TYR A 5 -7.89 -15.70 -2.78
N LYS A 6 -8.66 -16.69 -2.35
CA LYS A 6 -8.21 -17.67 -1.36
C LYS A 6 -7.11 -18.50 -2.00
N ALA A 7 -5.87 -18.09 -1.81
CA ALA A 7 -4.71 -18.67 -2.46
C ALA A 7 -3.61 -19.01 -1.46
N GLU A 8 -2.77 -19.96 -1.86
CA GLU A 8 -1.49 -20.21 -1.22
C GLU A 8 -0.46 -19.28 -1.88
N LEU A 9 0.37 -18.64 -1.05
CA LEU A 9 1.37 -17.65 -1.47
C LEU A 9 2.75 -18.13 -1.00
N SER A 10 3.70 -18.18 -1.92
CA SER A 10 5.09 -18.54 -1.62
C SER A 10 6.06 -17.56 -2.33
N PRO A 11 6.82 -16.71 -1.60
CA PRO A 11 6.76 -16.53 -0.14
C PRO A 11 5.41 -15.98 0.34
N THR A 12 5.14 -16.15 1.64
CA THR A 12 3.97 -15.56 2.30
C THR A 12 4.13 -14.04 2.43
N LYS A 13 3.01 -13.31 2.62
CA LYS A 13 3.07 -11.84 2.78
C LYS A 13 4.00 -11.38 3.91
N PRO A 14 3.99 -11.96 5.13
CA PRO A 14 4.95 -11.57 6.17
C PRO A 14 6.41 -11.85 5.82
N GLU A 15 6.70 -12.86 5.00
CA GLU A 15 8.05 -13.12 4.50
C GLU A 15 8.48 -12.05 3.50
N VAL A 16 7.59 -11.63 2.59
CA VAL A 16 7.86 -10.49 1.68
C VAL A 16 8.11 -9.19 2.43
N LEU A 17 7.31 -8.89 3.46
CA LEU A 17 7.51 -7.69 4.27
C LEU A 17 8.86 -7.70 4.99
N ARG A 18 9.26 -8.86 5.51
CA ARG A 18 10.59 -9.03 6.10
C ARG A 18 11.69 -8.84 5.06
N GLU A 19 11.55 -9.44 3.88
CA GLU A 19 12.52 -9.29 2.78
C GLU A 19 12.69 -7.82 2.38
N LEU A 20 11.60 -7.07 2.23
CA LEU A 20 11.66 -5.64 1.92
C LEU A 20 12.43 -4.87 3.01
N LEU A 21 12.10 -5.09 4.29
CA LEU A 21 12.79 -4.43 5.39
C LEU A 21 14.28 -4.77 5.42
N THR A 22 14.65 -6.04 5.29
CA THR A 22 16.05 -6.45 5.42
C THR A 22 16.90 -6.17 4.18
N SER A 23 16.27 -6.02 3.00
CA SER A 23 16.98 -5.76 1.74
C SER A 23 17.21 -4.26 1.47
N ARG A 24 16.68 -3.36 2.31
CA ARG A 24 16.77 -1.91 2.11
C ARG A 24 17.57 -1.23 3.22
N PRO A 25 18.36 -0.18 2.91
CA PRO A 25 19.25 0.45 3.89
C PRO A 25 18.53 1.19 5.02
N TRP A 26 17.26 1.53 4.81
CA TRP A 26 16.40 2.20 5.79
C TRP A 26 15.62 1.23 6.70
N GLY A 27 15.60 -0.06 6.37
CA GLY A 27 14.85 -1.04 7.13
C GLY A 27 15.62 -1.53 8.36
N GLU A 28 14.87 -1.94 9.37
CA GLU A 28 15.40 -2.49 10.60
C GLU A 28 15.17 -4.01 10.65
N ASP A 29 16.16 -4.75 11.14
CA ASP A 29 16.02 -6.18 11.45
C ASP A 29 15.37 -6.36 12.82
N GLY A 30 14.49 -7.36 12.95
CA GLY A 30 13.84 -7.64 14.21
C GLY A 30 12.57 -8.48 14.11
N ALA A 31 11.92 -8.64 15.26
CA ALA A 31 10.64 -9.35 15.33
C ALA A 31 9.55 -8.52 14.65
N LEU A 32 9.10 -8.99 13.49
CA LEU A 32 8.06 -8.38 12.69
C LEU A 32 6.67 -8.72 13.24
N GLN A 33 5.88 -7.70 13.57
CA GLN A 33 4.45 -7.81 13.90
C GLN A 33 3.61 -7.04 12.88
N VAL A 34 2.73 -7.73 12.16
CA VAL A 34 1.74 -7.07 11.28
C VAL A 34 0.61 -6.49 12.13
N LEU A 35 0.39 -5.19 12.03
CA LEU A 35 -0.69 -4.47 12.75
C LEU A 35 -1.98 -4.43 11.94
N GLY A 36 -1.84 -4.37 10.62
CA GLY A 36 -2.96 -4.39 9.69
C GLY A 36 -2.51 -4.08 8.28
N ALA A 37 -3.47 -4.09 7.36
CA ALA A 37 -3.25 -3.68 5.99
C ALA A 37 -4.49 -3.00 5.42
N TYR A 38 -4.26 -2.16 4.42
CA TYR A 38 -5.30 -1.69 3.52
C TYR A 38 -4.96 -1.88 2.05
N ARG A 39 -5.93 -1.68 1.16
CA ARG A 39 -5.72 -1.76 -0.29
C ARG A 39 -6.29 -0.56 -1.00
N PHE A 40 -5.58 -0.15 -2.04
CA PHE A 40 -6.11 0.71 -3.08
C PHE A 40 -6.61 -0.13 -4.25
N ASP A 41 -7.48 0.48 -5.05
CA ASP A 41 -7.93 -0.09 -6.30
C ASP A 41 -7.01 0.39 -7.43
N ASP A 42 -6.62 -0.53 -8.31
CA ASP A 42 -6.05 -0.17 -9.61
C ASP A 42 -7.22 -0.05 -10.60
N PRO A 43 -7.44 1.13 -11.22
CA PRO A 43 -8.52 1.33 -12.20
C PRO A 43 -8.47 0.36 -13.39
N SER A 44 -7.28 -0.13 -13.76
CA SER A 44 -7.09 -1.12 -14.81
C SER A 44 -7.30 -2.57 -14.33
N GLY A 45 -7.23 -2.79 -13.02
CA GLY A 45 -7.41 -4.09 -12.38
C GLY A 45 -6.25 -5.07 -12.57
N GLU A 46 -5.07 -4.61 -13.03
CA GLU A 46 -3.93 -5.46 -13.36
C GLU A 46 -2.97 -5.67 -12.19
N VAL A 47 -2.89 -4.67 -11.31
CA VAL A 47 -1.93 -4.59 -10.21
C VAL A 47 -2.67 -4.52 -8.87
N GLY A 48 -2.24 -5.37 -7.93
CA GLY A 48 -2.70 -5.25 -6.56
C GLY A 48 -1.84 -4.22 -5.82
N VAL A 49 -2.46 -3.22 -5.20
CA VAL A 49 -1.77 -2.25 -4.30
C VAL A 49 -2.22 -2.52 -2.86
N GLU A 50 -1.31 -3.02 -2.02
CA GLU A 50 -1.58 -3.34 -0.61
C GLU A 50 -0.58 -2.67 0.30
N CYS A 51 -1.07 -1.90 1.26
CA CYS A 51 -0.27 -1.13 2.18
C CYS A 51 -0.34 -1.75 3.58
N HIS A 52 0.80 -2.17 4.11
CA HIS A 52 0.88 -2.82 5.42
C HIS A 52 1.41 -1.86 6.48
N LEU A 53 0.85 -1.95 7.68
CA LEU A 53 1.42 -1.36 8.88
C LEU A 53 2.08 -2.47 9.70
N VAL A 54 3.37 -2.29 9.97
CA VAL A 54 4.22 -3.31 10.56
C VAL A 54 5.03 -2.72 11.71
N ARG A 55 5.01 -3.34 12.88
CA ARG A 55 5.89 -2.98 13.99
C ARG A 55 7.17 -3.80 13.96
N VAL A 56 8.30 -3.12 14.06
CA VAL A 56 9.63 -3.69 14.31
C VAL A 56 10.29 -2.83 15.38
N GLY A 57 10.66 -3.43 16.50
CA GLY A 57 11.16 -2.67 17.66
C GLY A 57 10.14 -1.64 18.15
N GLU A 58 10.57 -0.38 18.25
CA GLU A 58 9.73 0.75 18.63
C GLU A 58 9.07 1.45 17.42
N SER A 59 9.51 1.11 16.20
CA SER A 59 9.08 1.73 14.96
C SER A 59 7.84 1.05 14.39
N ILE A 60 6.95 1.86 13.80
CA ILE A 60 5.86 1.37 12.94
C ILE A 60 6.18 1.77 11.52
N TYR A 61 6.43 0.79 10.67
CA TYR A 61 6.67 0.95 9.25
C TYR A 61 5.36 0.92 8.47
N HIS A 62 5.29 1.79 7.47
CA HIS A 62 4.29 1.76 6.41
C HIS A 62 4.95 1.21 5.14
N LEU A 63 4.49 0.03 4.73
CA LEU A 63 5.08 -0.76 3.64
C LEU A 63 4.03 -1.01 2.54
N PRO A 64 3.84 -0.05 1.62
CA PRO A 64 3.15 -0.28 0.35
C PRO A 64 3.86 -1.35 -0.47
N LEU A 65 3.10 -2.29 -1.01
CA LEU A 65 3.56 -3.29 -1.96
C LEU A 65 2.68 -3.25 -3.20
N SER A 66 3.30 -3.31 -4.37
CA SER A 66 2.61 -3.60 -5.62
C SER A 66 2.84 -5.05 -6.03
N TYR A 67 1.79 -5.72 -6.50
CA TYR A 67 1.85 -7.08 -7.01
C TYR A 67 1.50 -7.07 -8.50
N ARG A 68 2.47 -7.29 -9.37
CA ARG A 68 2.31 -7.24 -10.84
C ARG A 68 2.35 -8.62 -11.48
N GLY A 69 1.65 -8.78 -12.61
CA GLY A 69 1.63 -10.05 -13.37
C GLY A 69 2.84 -10.26 -14.26
N ALA A 70 3.59 -9.19 -14.51
CA ALA A 70 4.85 -9.16 -15.24
C ALA A 70 5.83 -8.23 -14.51
N PRO A 71 7.16 -8.37 -14.74
CA PRO A 71 8.13 -7.41 -14.23
C PRO A 71 7.85 -5.99 -14.75
N LEU A 72 8.21 -4.98 -13.98
CA LEU A 72 8.31 -3.61 -14.46
C LEU A 72 9.30 -3.54 -15.63
N GLU A 73 8.99 -2.70 -16.62
CA GLU A 73 9.85 -2.48 -17.79
C GLU A 73 11.10 -1.66 -17.46
N ASP A 74 11.04 -0.85 -16.39
CA ASP A 74 12.16 -0.07 -15.92
C ASP A 74 13.28 -0.99 -15.38
N PRO A 75 14.47 -1.01 -16.00
CA PRO A 75 15.59 -1.82 -15.55
C PRO A 75 16.18 -1.35 -14.21
N ALA A 76 15.87 -0.14 -13.76
CA ALA A 76 16.28 0.37 -12.45
C ALA A 76 15.34 -0.05 -11.32
N ALA A 77 14.13 -0.55 -11.64
CA ALA A 77 13.16 -0.99 -10.65
C ALA A 77 13.72 -2.15 -9.81
N GLN A 78 13.75 -1.96 -8.49
CA GLN A 78 14.32 -2.95 -7.58
C GLN A 78 13.24 -3.94 -7.13
N LEU A 79 13.20 -5.10 -7.78
CA LEU A 79 12.33 -6.20 -7.37
C LEU A 79 12.62 -6.58 -5.91
N VAL A 80 11.56 -6.66 -5.09
CA VAL A 80 11.66 -7.21 -3.73
C VAL A 80 11.77 -8.71 -3.83
N THR A 81 10.78 -9.34 -4.49
CA THR A 81 10.79 -10.78 -4.74
C THR A 81 9.78 -11.18 -5.82
N THR A 82 9.87 -12.42 -6.27
CA THR A 82 8.79 -13.10 -6.99
C THR A 82 7.96 -13.94 -6.02
N MET A 83 6.64 -13.90 -6.16
CA MET A 83 5.69 -14.69 -5.36
C MET A 83 4.90 -15.64 -6.25
N ASP A 84 4.97 -16.93 -5.96
CA ASP A 84 4.06 -17.92 -6.53
C ASP A 84 2.69 -17.80 -5.88
N HIS A 85 1.70 -17.40 -6.67
CA HIS A 85 0.31 -17.31 -6.26
C HIS A 85 -0.48 -18.45 -6.88
N SER A 86 -1.07 -19.33 -6.07
CA SER A 86 -1.68 -20.58 -6.55
C SER A 86 -2.80 -20.41 -7.60
N VAL A 87 -3.46 -19.25 -7.64
CA VAL A 87 -4.48 -18.90 -8.64
C VAL A 87 -3.97 -18.00 -9.78
N LEU A 88 -3.24 -16.93 -9.47
CA LEU A 88 -2.82 -15.91 -10.45
C LEU A 88 -1.45 -16.20 -11.11
N GLY A 89 -0.78 -17.28 -10.72
CA GLY A 89 0.58 -17.61 -11.17
C GLY A 89 1.64 -16.73 -10.49
N THR A 90 2.80 -16.59 -11.12
CA THR A 90 3.90 -15.78 -10.57
C THR A 90 3.52 -14.30 -10.53
N ARG A 91 3.76 -13.67 -9.39
CA ARG A 91 3.63 -12.23 -9.17
C ARG A 91 4.99 -11.61 -8.90
N TYR A 92 5.23 -10.45 -9.48
CA TYR A 92 6.43 -9.64 -9.24
C TYR A 92 6.07 -8.60 -8.19
N VAL A 93 6.79 -8.61 -7.06
CA VAL A 93 6.49 -7.76 -5.93
C VAL A 93 7.53 -6.66 -5.81
N TYR A 94 7.06 -5.42 -5.75
CA TYR A 94 7.89 -4.23 -5.63
C TYR A 94 7.52 -3.43 -4.38
N ASP A 95 8.46 -2.59 -3.94
CA ASP A 95 8.17 -1.51 -3.00
C ASP A 95 7.22 -0.52 -3.68
N GLY A 96 6.02 -0.33 -3.12
CA GLY A 96 5.02 0.56 -3.71
C GLY A 96 5.44 2.03 -3.71
N LEU A 97 6.48 2.41 -2.95
CA LEU A 97 7.05 3.75 -3.01
C LEU A 97 8.09 3.92 -4.12
N GLU A 98 8.36 2.86 -4.88
CA GLU A 98 9.18 2.87 -6.11
C GLU A 98 8.33 2.52 -7.35
N ASP A 99 7.00 2.42 -7.19
CA ASP A 99 6.07 2.02 -8.24
C ASP A 99 5.08 3.15 -8.53
N GLU A 100 5.15 3.72 -9.74
CA GLU A 100 4.34 4.87 -10.17
C GLU A 100 2.84 4.65 -9.97
N LEU A 101 2.33 3.43 -10.18
CA LEU A 101 0.90 3.16 -10.02
C LEU A 101 0.48 3.22 -8.55
N ALA A 102 1.33 2.72 -7.65
CA ALA A 102 1.07 2.81 -6.22
C ALA A 102 1.16 4.26 -5.74
N ILE A 103 2.14 5.03 -6.23
CA ILE A 103 2.28 6.47 -5.95
C ILE A 103 1.04 7.24 -6.45
N GLU A 104 0.55 6.94 -7.66
CA GLU A 104 -0.67 7.53 -8.21
C GLU A 104 -1.91 7.24 -7.35
N CYS A 105 -2.02 6.03 -6.78
CA CYS A 105 -3.11 5.71 -5.86
C CYS A 105 -3.09 6.62 -4.60
N PHE A 106 -1.90 6.96 -4.08
CA PHE A 106 -1.78 7.91 -2.97
C PHE A 106 -2.14 9.33 -3.40
N ALA A 107 -1.69 9.77 -4.58
CA ALA A 107 -2.05 11.09 -5.13
C ALA A 107 -3.57 11.23 -5.29
N ARG A 108 -4.24 10.23 -5.90
CA ARG A 108 -5.70 10.19 -6.03
C ARG A 108 -6.39 10.22 -4.67
N ALA A 109 -5.84 9.52 -3.67
CA ALA A 109 -6.42 9.51 -2.34
C ALA A 109 -6.27 10.86 -1.62
N LEU A 110 -5.12 11.54 -1.75
CA LEU A 110 -4.90 12.90 -1.23
C LEU A 110 -5.79 13.94 -1.94
N ALA A 111 -6.02 13.78 -3.24
CA ALA A 111 -6.97 14.60 -4.01
C ALA A 111 -8.45 14.29 -3.70
N GLY A 112 -8.74 13.32 -2.83
CA GLY A 112 -10.11 12.89 -2.51
C GLY A 112 -10.81 12.14 -3.65
N GLU A 113 -10.08 11.76 -4.70
CA GLU A 113 -10.58 11.02 -5.86
C GLU A 113 -10.59 9.50 -5.64
N GLN A 114 -9.93 9.00 -4.60
CA GLN A 114 -9.83 7.58 -4.32
C GLN A 114 -9.95 7.27 -2.83
N GLN A 115 -10.77 6.25 -2.53
CA GLN A 115 -10.91 5.67 -1.18
C GLN A 115 -10.23 4.30 -1.12
N GLN A 116 -10.16 3.73 0.08
CA GLN A 116 -9.77 2.33 0.24
C GLN A 116 -10.71 1.44 -0.56
N ALA A 117 -10.15 0.45 -1.23
CA ALA A 117 -10.95 -0.50 -1.98
C ALA A 117 -11.76 -1.39 -1.03
N VAL A 118 -13.01 -1.70 -1.39
CA VAL A 118 -13.69 -2.85 -0.79
C VAL A 118 -12.90 -4.12 -1.15
N GLN A 119 -12.71 -5.04 -0.19
CA GLN A 119 -12.05 -6.31 -0.45
C GLN A 119 -13.09 -7.37 -0.78
N GLU A 120 -13.09 -7.85 -2.02
CA GLU A 120 -13.89 -8.99 -2.42
C GLU A 120 -13.06 -10.26 -2.42
N ILE A 121 -13.56 -11.27 -1.73
CA ILE A 121 -12.92 -12.57 -1.60
C ILE A 121 -13.51 -13.51 -2.64
N PHE A 122 -12.64 -14.20 -3.38
CA PHE A 122 -12.99 -15.21 -4.36
C PHE A 122 -12.38 -16.56 -3.96
N ALA A 123 -13.10 -17.64 -4.25
CA ALA A 123 -12.55 -18.99 -4.20
C ALA A 123 -11.53 -19.21 -5.33
N PRO A 124 -10.68 -20.27 -5.27
CA PRO A 124 -9.69 -20.54 -6.31
C PRO A 124 -10.27 -20.69 -7.73
N ASP A 125 -11.54 -21.09 -7.84
CA ASP A 125 -12.28 -21.25 -9.09
C ASP A 125 -12.92 -19.95 -9.62
N GLY A 126 -12.69 -18.82 -8.94
CA GLY A 126 -13.29 -17.53 -9.31
C GLY A 126 -14.72 -17.33 -8.82
N THR A 127 -15.24 -18.19 -7.95
CA THR A 127 -16.57 -17.97 -7.34
C THR A 127 -16.50 -16.90 -6.24
N PRO A 128 -17.39 -15.89 -6.21
CA PRO A 128 -17.46 -14.94 -5.11
C PRO A 128 -17.71 -15.64 -3.77
N ALA A 129 -16.91 -15.30 -2.76
CA ALA A 129 -16.92 -15.90 -1.44
C ALA A 129 -17.19 -14.88 -0.30
N GLY A 130 -17.57 -13.65 -0.66
CA GLY A 130 -17.94 -12.57 0.26
C GLY A 130 -16.98 -11.39 0.24
N THR A 131 -17.11 -10.50 1.22
CA THR A 131 -16.20 -9.37 1.42
C THR A 131 -15.44 -9.50 2.73
N ARG A 132 -14.32 -8.77 2.84
CA ARG A 132 -13.54 -8.68 4.07
C ARG A 132 -13.35 -7.21 4.46
N PRO A 133 -13.57 -6.83 5.73
CA PRO A 133 -13.22 -5.49 6.18
C PRO A 133 -11.71 -5.27 6.09
N GLN A 134 -11.31 -4.03 5.82
CA GLN A 134 -9.92 -3.60 5.96
C GLN A 134 -9.56 -3.62 7.45
N SER A 135 -8.35 -4.06 7.82
CA SER A 135 -7.89 -3.98 9.23
C SER A 135 -7.26 -2.63 9.57
N VAL A 136 -7.06 -1.79 8.56
CA VAL A 136 -6.65 -0.39 8.68
C VAL A 136 -7.71 0.45 7.97
N GLU A 137 -8.24 1.47 8.64
CA GLU A 137 -9.14 2.45 8.05
C GLU A 137 -8.36 3.71 7.66
N LEU A 138 -8.58 4.21 6.44
CA LEU A 138 -7.90 5.40 5.92
C LEU A 138 -8.90 6.55 5.82
N THR A 139 -8.53 7.70 6.37
CA THR A 139 -9.33 8.92 6.32
C THR A 139 -8.50 10.05 5.70
N LEU A 140 -9.09 10.78 4.76
CA LEU A 140 -8.54 12.05 4.29
C LEU A 140 -8.93 13.14 5.30
N GLU A 141 -7.94 13.75 5.93
CA GLU A 141 -8.09 14.91 6.82
C GLU A 141 -7.54 16.15 6.10
N VAL A 142 -8.29 17.26 6.14
CA VAL A 142 -7.89 18.57 5.59
C VAL A 142 -8.05 19.59 6.69
N ASP A 143 -7.01 20.41 6.92
CA ASP A 143 -7.02 21.45 7.94
C ASP A 143 -8.07 22.53 7.64
N GLU A 144 -8.53 23.22 8.69
CA GLU A 144 -9.59 24.22 8.55
C GLU A 144 -9.12 25.40 7.69
N GLY A 145 -9.84 25.65 6.58
CA GLY A 145 -9.52 26.73 5.64
C GLY A 145 -8.62 26.31 4.48
N GLU A 146 -8.08 25.09 4.54
CA GLU A 146 -7.28 24.49 3.46
C GLU A 146 -8.17 23.72 2.47
N VAL A 147 -7.63 23.46 1.29
CA VAL A 147 -8.30 22.72 0.21
C VAL A 147 -7.38 21.59 -0.24
N ALA A 148 -7.92 20.39 -0.40
CA ALA A 148 -7.17 19.29 -0.99
C ALA A 148 -6.72 19.64 -2.41
N PRO A 149 -5.45 19.41 -2.77
CA PRO A 149 -4.98 19.66 -4.13
C PRO A 149 -5.66 18.71 -5.10
N THR A 150 -5.73 19.12 -6.36
CA THR A 150 -6.20 18.27 -7.45
C THR A 150 -5.16 17.22 -7.80
N LEU A 151 -5.59 16.14 -8.48
CA LEU A 151 -4.67 15.12 -8.96
C LEU A 151 -3.62 15.69 -9.94
N GLU A 152 -4.03 16.63 -10.80
CA GLU A 152 -3.13 17.30 -11.74
C GLU A 152 -2.04 18.10 -11.01
N GLU A 153 -2.39 18.81 -9.94
CA GLU A 153 -1.42 19.55 -9.12
C GLU A 153 -0.39 18.63 -8.46
N LEU A 154 -0.79 17.43 -8.02
CA LEU A 154 0.08 16.45 -7.36
C LEU A 154 0.98 15.64 -8.31
N LEU A 155 0.54 15.39 -9.55
CA LEU A 155 1.27 14.56 -10.51
C LEU A 155 2.09 15.37 -11.52
N ASP A 156 1.54 16.49 -11.98
CA ASP A 156 2.10 17.29 -13.07
C ASP A 156 2.35 18.75 -12.68
N GLY A 157 1.93 19.15 -11.47
CA GLY A 157 2.04 20.52 -10.95
C GLY A 157 3.22 20.75 -10.01
N ASP A 158 3.14 21.85 -9.26
CA ASP A 158 4.15 22.27 -8.28
C ASP A 158 3.88 21.70 -6.87
N GLU A 159 2.73 21.02 -6.66
CA GLU A 159 2.37 20.47 -5.36
C GLU A 159 3.07 19.15 -5.12
N THR A 160 3.77 19.04 -3.98
CA THR A 160 4.50 17.83 -3.63
C THR A 160 3.85 17.15 -2.45
N PHE A 161 3.76 15.83 -2.49
CA PHE A 161 3.33 15.04 -1.35
C PHE A 161 4.41 14.04 -0.93
N THR A 162 4.35 13.65 0.34
CA THR A 162 5.22 12.62 0.92
C THR A 162 4.38 11.43 1.33
N ILE A 163 4.83 10.23 0.99
CA ILE A 163 4.28 8.98 1.56
C ILE A 163 5.24 8.50 2.64
N ALA A 164 4.73 8.35 3.86
CA ALA A 164 5.51 8.00 5.03
C ALA A 164 6.06 6.58 4.90
N ARG A 165 7.35 6.40 5.21
CA ARG A 165 7.98 5.07 5.37
C ARG A 165 7.79 4.53 6.78
N THR A 166 7.85 5.44 7.75
CA THR A 166 7.62 5.23 9.18
C THR A 166 6.47 6.10 9.61
N VAL A 167 5.60 5.59 10.47
CA VAL A 167 4.45 6.33 11.00
C VAL A 167 4.92 7.13 12.21
N ASP A 168 5.62 8.24 11.95
CA ASP A 168 6.37 9.02 12.96
C ASP A 168 6.03 10.53 12.98
N GLY A 169 4.81 10.89 12.59
CA GLY A 169 4.29 12.25 12.74
C GLY A 169 4.54 13.14 11.54
N LEU A 170 4.54 12.56 10.33
CA LEU A 170 4.41 13.30 9.08
C LEU A 170 3.30 14.35 9.21
N ASP A 171 3.64 15.59 8.86
CA ASP A 171 2.78 16.77 8.96
C ASP A 171 2.39 17.27 7.55
N GLY A 172 1.33 18.06 7.48
CA GLY A 172 0.79 18.61 6.24
C GLY A 172 -0.64 19.09 6.41
N ALA A 173 -1.05 20.03 5.55
CA ALA A 173 -2.39 20.60 5.56
C ALA A 173 -3.45 19.58 5.10
N VAL A 174 -3.04 18.64 4.24
CA VAL A 174 -3.89 17.58 3.70
C VAL A 174 -3.20 16.24 3.93
N ARG A 175 -3.87 15.33 4.62
CA ARG A 175 -3.24 14.12 5.17
C ARG A 175 -4.12 12.89 5.05
N LEU A 176 -3.51 11.78 4.65
CA LEU A 176 -4.09 10.45 4.75
C LEU A 176 -3.72 9.85 6.10
N VAL A 177 -4.72 9.69 6.97
CA VAL A 177 -4.57 9.14 8.31
C VAL A 177 -5.03 7.69 8.33
N ALA A 178 -4.12 6.79 8.69
CA ALA A 178 -4.40 5.39 8.92
C ALA A 178 -4.75 5.14 10.40
N ALA A 179 -5.82 4.41 10.65
CA ALA A 179 -6.22 3.93 11.98
C ALA A 179 -6.26 2.40 11.99
N TRP A 180 -5.70 1.78 13.03
CA TRP A 180 -5.63 0.33 13.21
C TRP A 180 -5.85 -0.05 14.68
N ASP A 181 -5.92 -1.34 14.98
CA ASP A 181 -6.06 -1.79 16.36
C ASP A 181 -4.83 -1.39 17.21
N GLY A 182 -5.04 -0.45 18.13
CA GLY A 182 -4.01 0.09 19.00
C GLY A 182 -3.25 1.31 18.48
N GLY A 183 -3.70 1.99 17.42
CA GLY A 183 -3.08 3.26 17.01
C GLY A 183 -3.71 3.98 15.83
N ARG A 184 -3.23 5.22 15.60
CA ARG A 184 -3.47 6.00 14.39
C ARG A 184 -2.21 6.78 14.01
N GLY A 185 -2.06 7.12 12.74
CA GLY A 185 -0.97 7.97 12.27
C GLY A 185 -1.06 8.32 10.79
N VAL A 186 -0.30 9.33 10.39
CA VAL A 186 -0.29 9.85 9.01
C VAL A 186 0.58 8.94 8.14
N VAL A 187 0.05 8.52 6.99
CA VAL A 187 0.76 7.67 6.02
C VAL A 187 1.09 8.39 4.71
N ALA A 188 0.43 9.50 4.41
CA ALA A 188 0.83 10.43 3.37
C ALA A 188 0.31 11.83 3.67
N ALA A 189 1.01 12.87 3.21
CA ALA A 189 0.59 14.26 3.37
C ALA A 189 1.20 15.18 2.30
N CYS A 190 0.53 16.30 2.04
CA CYS A 190 1.05 17.48 1.35
C CYS A 190 0.84 18.72 2.23
#